data_AF-V5GYD1-F1
#
_entry.id   AF-V5GYD1-F1
#
_cell.length_a   1.000
_cell.length_b   1.000
_cell.length_c   1.000
_cell.angle_alpha   90.00
_cell.angle_beta   90.00
_cell.angle_gamma   90.00
#
_symmetry.space_group_name_H-M   'P 1'
#
loop_
_entity.id
_entity.type
_entity.pdbx_description
1 polymer ?
#
loop_
_entity_poly.entity_id
_entity_poly.type
_entity_poly.pdbx_seq_one_letter_code
_entity_poly.pdbx_strand_id
1 'polypeptide(L)'
;EAKDAPTLLQPEKPRVEPKKFVKIGRPGYRVTKQRDPETGQQSLLFQIDYPEINDMVLPRHRFMSAYEQKIEPPDRKWQYLLFAAEPYETIAFKVPSREVEKTDNKFWTHWNKDTKQFFLQFAFKNENKRTANTVVQRHAPLIGGVPPPPMLPVPPPPRPPMFNPIPPPPPLMRAVLPVPPPH
;
A
#
# COMPACT_ATOMS: atom_id res chain seq x y z
N GLU A 1 -13.16 -32.98 56.49
CA GLU A 1 -12.01 -32.06 56.47
C GLU A 1 -11.97 -31.26 55.17
N ALA A 2 -11.57 -29.98 55.22
CA ALA A 2 -11.60 -29.03 54.11
C ALA A 2 -10.25 -28.94 53.39
N LYS A 3 -10.33 -28.73 52.07
CA LYS A 3 -9.24 -28.67 51.08
C LYS A 3 -8.26 -27.53 51.36
N ASP A 4 -6.98 -27.88 51.49
CA ASP A 4 -5.86 -26.94 51.40
C ASP A 4 -5.33 -26.93 49.96
N ALA A 5 -5.44 -25.79 49.29
CA ALA A 5 -4.80 -25.53 48.01
C ALA A 5 -4.19 -24.12 48.08
N PRO A 6 -2.87 -23.95 47.95
CA PRO A 6 -2.27 -22.63 48.00
C PRO A 6 -2.65 -21.86 46.72
N THR A 7 -3.38 -20.76 46.91
CA THR A 7 -3.72 -19.83 45.84
C THR A 7 -2.43 -19.11 45.42
N LEU A 8 -1.90 -19.45 44.26
CA LEU A 8 -0.83 -18.69 43.62
C LEU A 8 -1.39 -17.32 43.21
N LEU A 9 -1.11 -16.30 44.03
CA LEU A 9 -1.34 -14.90 43.71
C LEU A 9 -0.55 -14.55 42.46
N GLN A 10 -1.25 -14.36 41.34
CA GLN A 10 -0.64 -13.87 40.11
C GLN A 10 -0.18 -12.42 40.34
N PRO A 11 1.07 -12.06 39.97
CA PRO A 11 1.54 -10.69 40.12
C PRO A 11 0.68 -9.75 39.25
N GLU A 12 0.04 -8.79 39.91
CA GLU A 12 -0.78 -7.76 39.29
C GLU A 12 0.08 -6.97 38.29
N LYS A 13 -0.28 -7.04 37.00
CA LYS A 13 0.42 -6.27 35.95
C LYS A 13 0.34 -4.79 36.33
N PRO A 14 1.46 -4.05 36.42
CA PRO A 14 1.43 -2.65 36.78
C PRO A 14 0.59 -1.90 35.75
N ARG A 15 -0.60 -1.48 36.17
CA ARG A 15 -1.50 -0.64 35.39
C ARG A 15 -0.89 0.75 35.39
N VAL A 16 -0.03 1.02 34.41
CA VAL A 16 0.56 2.34 34.19
C VAL A 16 -0.60 3.32 34.02
N GLU A 17 -0.83 4.15 35.02
CA GLU A 17 -1.79 5.24 34.95
C GLU A 17 -1.32 6.21 33.87
N PRO A 18 -2.11 6.44 32.81
CA PRO A 18 -1.73 7.41 31.80
C PRO A 18 -1.78 8.80 32.43
N LYS A 19 -0.61 9.40 32.65
CA LYS A 19 -0.47 10.80 33.03
C LYS A 19 -1.21 11.63 31.99
N LYS A 20 -2.24 12.38 32.41
CA LYS A 20 -2.99 13.29 31.52
C LYS A 20 -2.08 14.45 31.10
N PHE A 21 -1.42 14.31 29.96
CA PHE A 21 -0.80 15.43 29.26
C PHE A 21 -1.86 16.14 28.40
N VAL A 22 -1.82 17.48 28.38
CA VAL A 22 -2.66 18.27 27.46
C VAL A 22 -2.13 18.03 26.05
N LYS A 23 -2.98 17.53 25.16
CA LYS A 23 -2.61 17.31 23.76
C LYS A 23 -2.42 18.66 23.09
N ILE A 24 -1.17 18.99 22.82
CA ILE A 24 -0.69 20.24 22.20
C ILE A 24 -1.12 20.40 20.73
N GLY A 25 -1.54 19.30 20.07
CA GLY A 25 -2.10 19.32 18.71
C GLY A 25 -1.35 18.41 17.74
N ARG A 26 -1.40 18.76 16.45
CA ARG A 26 -0.75 18.01 15.36
C ARG A 26 0.73 18.42 15.24
N PRO A 27 1.65 17.45 15.14
CA PRO A 27 3.07 17.75 14.96
C PRO A 27 3.35 18.35 13.57
N GLY A 28 4.44 19.10 13.45
CA GLY A 28 4.95 19.58 12.17
C GLY A 28 5.53 18.42 11.35
N TYR A 29 5.34 18.42 10.04
CA TYR A 29 5.89 17.38 9.19
C TYR A 29 6.32 17.87 7.81
N ARG A 30 7.31 17.18 7.23
CA ARG A 30 7.75 17.31 5.84
C ARG A 30 7.87 15.94 5.20
N VAL A 31 7.37 15.81 3.98
CA VAL A 31 7.46 14.58 3.19
C VAL A 31 8.19 14.88 1.90
N THR A 32 9.29 14.16 1.66
CA THR A 32 10.09 14.29 0.45
C THR A 32 9.95 13.01 -0.37
N LYS A 33 9.50 13.15 -1.61
CA LYS A 33 9.51 12.05 -2.58
C LYS A 33 10.83 12.08 -3.34
N GLN A 34 11.56 10.98 -3.26
CA GLN A 34 12.87 10.82 -3.87
C GLN A 34 12.80 9.77 -4.97
N ARG A 35 13.69 9.91 -5.96
CA ARG A 35 13.90 8.90 -6.99
C ARG A 35 15.40 8.68 -7.11
N ASP A 36 15.80 7.44 -6.91
CA ASP A 36 17.17 6.99 -7.11
C ASP A 36 17.50 7.11 -8.62
N PRO A 37 18.55 7.86 -9.02
CA PRO A 37 18.84 8.14 -10.42
C PRO A 37 19.38 6.91 -11.17
N GLU A 38 20.02 5.98 -10.46
CA GLU A 38 20.66 4.81 -11.06
C GLU A 38 19.66 3.66 -11.26
N THR A 39 18.89 3.37 -10.21
CA THR A 39 17.92 2.25 -10.22
C THR A 39 16.52 2.68 -10.64
N GLY A 40 16.25 3.99 -10.70
CA GLY A 40 14.92 4.56 -10.94
C GLY A 40 13.93 4.37 -9.79
N GLN A 41 14.38 3.81 -8.66
CA GLN A 41 13.56 3.42 -7.54
C GLN A 41 12.97 4.63 -6.81
N GLN A 42 11.67 4.57 -6.50
CA GLN A 42 10.99 5.64 -5.75
C GLN A 42 11.12 5.40 -4.24
N SER A 43 11.43 6.45 -3.49
CA SER A 43 11.46 6.43 -2.02
C SER A 43 10.68 7.61 -1.43
N LEU A 44 10.29 7.46 -0.17
CA LEU A 44 9.65 8.47 0.62
C LEU A 44 10.47 8.69 1.90
N LEU A 45 10.79 9.95 2.18
CA LEU A 45 11.41 10.39 3.41
C LEU A 45 10.41 11.25 4.19
N PHE A 46 10.12 10.83 5.40
CA PHE A 46 9.27 11.53 6.35
C PHE A 46 10.16 12.17 7.41
N GLN A 47 9.87 13.44 7.70
CA GLN A 47 10.49 14.20 8.76
C GLN A 47 9.37 14.78 9.61
N ILE A 48 9.36 14.45 10.90
CA ILE A 48 8.33 14.87 11.84
C ILE A 48 9.00 15.60 12.98
N ASP A 49 8.61 16.85 13.19
CA ASP A 49 9.10 17.71 14.25
C ASP A 49 8.20 17.60 15.48
N TYR A 50 8.82 17.27 16.61
CA TYR A 50 8.15 17.08 17.90
C TYR A 50 8.77 17.97 19.00
N PRO A 51 8.77 19.31 18.85
CA PRO A 51 9.49 20.22 19.75
C PRO A 51 9.13 20.09 21.24
N GLU A 52 7.90 19.67 21.56
CA GLU A 52 7.39 19.56 22.93
C GLU A 52 7.21 18.11 23.42
N ILE A 53 7.84 17.12 22.76
CA ILE A 53 7.81 15.73 23.23
C ILE A 53 8.56 15.56 24.55
N ASN A 54 8.02 14.74 25.44
CA ASN A 54 8.67 14.39 26.69
C ASN A 54 9.91 13.52 26.44
N ASP A 55 11.02 13.77 27.16
CA ASP A 55 12.29 13.06 26.99
C ASP A 55 12.21 11.54 27.23
N MET A 56 11.23 11.08 28.01
CA MET A 56 10.98 9.66 28.25
C MET A 56 10.19 8.96 27.14
N VAL A 57 9.62 9.70 26.18
CA VAL A 57 8.77 9.16 25.12
C VAL A 57 9.56 9.08 23.81
N LEU A 58 9.47 7.93 23.15
CA LEU A 58 10.05 7.71 21.82
C LEU A 58 8.94 7.68 20.77
N PRO A 59 9.07 8.41 19.66
CA PRO A 59 8.12 8.32 18.55
C PRO A 59 8.02 6.88 18.01
N ARG A 60 6.79 6.47 17.71
CA ARG A 60 6.47 5.16 17.12
C ARG A 60 5.84 5.34 15.76
N HIS A 61 6.01 4.34 14.91
CA HIS A 61 5.39 4.28 13.60
C HIS A 61 4.74 2.91 13.37
N ARG A 62 3.71 2.87 12.52
CA ARG A 62 3.05 1.62 12.10
C ARG A 62 2.44 1.77 10.71
N PHE A 63 2.57 0.73 9.88
CA PHE A 63 1.76 0.59 8.68
C PHE A 63 0.40 -0.02 9.03
N MET A 64 -0.66 0.64 8.61
CA MET A 64 -2.04 0.25 8.82
C MET A 64 -2.73 0.04 7.47
N SER A 65 -3.50 -1.03 7.35
CA SER A 65 -4.26 -1.30 6.12
C SER A 65 -5.48 -0.39 6.02
N ALA A 66 -5.95 -0.11 4.80
CA ALA A 66 -7.16 0.71 4.59
C ALA A 66 -8.44 0.10 5.19
N TYR A 67 -8.46 -1.21 5.48
CA TYR A 67 -9.60 -1.89 6.12
C TYR A 67 -9.74 -1.60 7.62
N GLU A 68 -8.67 -1.11 8.27
CA GLU A 68 -8.69 -0.80 9.70
C GLU A 68 -9.28 0.59 10.00
N GLN A 69 -9.38 1.46 9.00
CA GLN A 69 -9.92 2.80 9.15
C GLN A 69 -11.45 2.83 8.96
N LYS A 70 -12.18 3.52 9.84
CA LYS A 70 -13.65 3.65 9.80
C LYS A 70 -14.17 4.92 9.12
N ILE A 71 -13.28 5.78 8.62
CA ILE A 71 -13.61 7.14 8.14
C ILE A 71 -13.91 7.14 6.64
N GLU A 72 -13.06 6.51 5.83
CA GLU A 72 -13.20 6.45 4.38
C GLU A 72 -13.57 5.02 3.93
N PRO A 73 -14.22 4.85 2.76
CA PRO A 73 -14.43 3.54 2.17
C PRO A 73 -13.08 2.81 1.98
N PRO A 74 -12.94 1.55 2.39
CA PRO A 74 -11.66 0.86 2.38
C PRO A 74 -11.18 0.59 0.94
N ASP A 75 -10.10 1.27 0.54
CA ASP A 75 -9.43 1.05 -0.76
C ASP A 75 -8.09 0.31 -0.55
N ARG A 76 -8.00 -0.91 -1.09
CA ARG A 76 -6.81 -1.78 -1.02
C ARG A 76 -5.58 -1.20 -1.71
N LYS A 77 -5.76 -0.22 -2.60
CA LYS A 77 -4.65 0.41 -3.32
C LYS A 77 -3.76 1.25 -2.40
N TRP A 78 -4.26 1.58 -1.21
CA TRP A 78 -3.59 2.46 -0.26
C TRP A 78 -3.34 1.75 1.08
N GLN A 79 -2.27 2.19 1.71
CA GLN A 79 -1.94 1.91 3.10
C GLN A 79 -1.79 3.24 3.82
N TYR A 80 -1.92 3.22 5.14
CA TYR A 80 -1.73 4.39 5.97
C TYR A 80 -0.51 4.19 6.85
N LEU A 81 0.48 5.08 6.72
CA LEU A 81 1.63 5.10 7.61
C LEU A 81 1.34 6.05 8.78
N LEU A 82 1.21 5.50 9.98
CA LEU A 82 0.90 6.24 11.18
C LEU A 82 2.18 6.59 11.93
N PHE A 83 2.21 7.80 12.49
CA PHE A 83 3.21 8.24 13.46
C PHE A 83 2.50 8.66 14.74
N ALA A 84 2.98 8.16 15.87
CA ALA A 84 2.42 8.42 17.19
C ALA A 84 3.54 8.80 18.16
N ALA A 85 3.36 9.92 18.85
CA ALA A 85 4.22 10.36 19.94
C ALA A 85 3.35 11.15 20.93
N GLU A 86 3.38 10.82 22.20
CA GLU A 86 2.67 11.59 23.23
C GLU A 86 3.50 12.83 23.60
N PRO A 87 2.91 14.04 23.71
CA PRO A 87 1.49 14.38 23.79
C PRO A 87 0.83 14.78 22.45
N TYR A 88 1.52 14.58 21.32
CA TYR A 88 0.99 14.92 20.00
C TYR A 88 -0.14 13.99 19.55
N GLU A 89 -0.96 14.49 18.63
CA GLU A 89 -1.93 13.67 17.92
C GLU A 89 -1.25 12.69 16.98
N THR A 90 -1.83 11.49 16.86
CA THR A 90 -1.38 10.52 15.87
C THR A 90 -1.72 11.02 14.47
N ILE A 91 -0.71 11.14 13.62
CA ILE A 91 -0.87 11.52 12.21
C ILE A 91 -0.77 10.29 11.33
N ALA A 92 -1.47 10.30 10.19
CA ALA A 92 -1.45 9.22 9.23
C ALA A 92 -1.21 9.77 7.82
N PHE A 93 -0.32 9.13 7.07
CA PHE A 93 -0.05 9.46 5.68
C PHE A 93 -0.58 8.37 4.78
N LYS A 94 -1.34 8.76 3.75
CA LYS A 94 -1.80 7.85 2.70
C LYS A 94 -0.65 7.52 1.77
N VAL A 95 -0.25 6.26 1.74
CA VAL A 95 0.88 5.73 0.97
C VAL A 95 0.38 4.65 0.00
N PRO A 96 0.86 4.58 -1.24
CA PRO A 96 0.52 3.48 -2.14
C PRO A 96 0.85 2.11 -1.51
N SER A 97 -0.04 1.13 -1.65
CA SER A 97 0.14 -0.23 -1.11
C SER A 97 1.17 -1.08 -1.89
N ARG A 98 2.25 -0.46 -2.36
CA ARG A 98 3.37 -1.14 -3.04
C ARG A 98 4.26 -1.81 -1.99
N GLU A 99 4.92 -2.90 -2.37
CA GLU A 99 5.89 -3.51 -1.47
C GLU A 99 7.04 -2.54 -1.17
N VAL A 100 7.40 -2.48 0.10
CA VAL A 100 8.55 -1.73 0.58
C VAL A 100 9.76 -2.65 0.61
N GLU A 101 10.91 -2.14 0.19
CA GLU A 101 12.18 -2.85 0.32
C GLU A 101 12.67 -2.75 1.76
N LYS A 102 12.77 -3.91 2.43
CA LYS A 102 13.15 -4.00 3.85
C LYS A 102 14.67 -4.11 4.08
N THR A 103 15.48 -3.86 3.05
CA THR A 103 16.94 -3.81 3.18
C THR A 103 17.30 -2.63 4.09
N ASP A 104 18.20 -2.85 5.05
CA ASP A 104 18.57 -1.87 6.09
C ASP A 104 18.95 -0.49 5.52
N ASN A 105 19.62 -0.47 4.35
CA ASN A 105 20.02 0.77 3.68
C ASN A 105 18.85 1.55 3.03
N LYS A 106 17.72 0.89 2.77
CA LYS A 106 16.58 1.45 2.04
C LYS A 106 15.37 1.66 2.94
N PHE A 107 15.28 0.97 4.08
CA PHE A 107 14.28 1.18 5.12
C PHE A 107 14.98 1.47 6.45
N TRP A 108 14.89 2.71 6.94
CA TRP A 108 15.50 3.09 8.21
C TRP A 108 14.67 4.14 8.93
N THR A 109 14.87 4.21 10.25
CA THR A 109 14.30 5.23 11.11
C THR A 109 15.36 5.82 12.01
N HIS A 110 15.30 7.12 12.25
CA HIS A 110 16.22 7.81 13.15
C HIS A 110 15.47 8.80 14.03
N TRP A 111 15.75 8.77 15.33
CA TRP A 111 15.21 9.73 16.29
C TRP A 111 16.34 10.61 16.82
N ASN A 112 16.30 11.89 16.46
CA ASN A 112 17.22 12.88 17.01
C ASN A 112 16.59 13.51 18.26
N LYS A 113 17.15 13.19 19.43
CA LYS A 113 16.66 13.66 20.73
C LYS A 113 16.98 15.13 21.00
N ASP A 114 18.01 15.67 20.37
CA ASP A 114 18.48 17.04 20.56
C ASP A 114 17.62 18.02 19.76
N THR A 115 17.35 17.71 18.49
CA THR A 115 16.48 18.53 17.63
C THR A 115 15.01 18.16 17.72
N LYS A 116 14.68 17.08 18.43
CA LYS A 116 13.33 16.50 18.53
C LYS A 116 12.72 16.15 17.17
N GLN A 117 13.54 15.61 16.28
CA GLN A 117 13.13 15.25 14.91
C GLN A 117 13.14 13.75 14.68
N PHE A 118 12.02 13.24 14.19
CA PHE A 118 11.87 11.85 13.78
C PHE A 118 11.95 11.72 12.27
N PHE A 119 12.84 10.86 11.82
CA PHE A 119 13.06 10.53 10.42
C PHE A 119 12.64 9.09 10.16
N LEU A 120 11.93 8.89 9.07
CA LEU A 120 11.62 7.57 8.55
C LEU A 120 11.76 7.61 7.04
N GLN A 121 12.61 6.75 6.49
CA GLN A 121 12.79 6.60 5.06
C GLN A 121 12.46 5.18 4.65
N PHE A 122 11.76 5.04 3.53
CA PHE A 122 11.66 3.75 2.85
C PHE A 122 11.65 3.90 1.33
N ALA A 123 12.19 2.89 0.64
CA ALA A 123 12.09 2.75 -0.80
C ALA A 123 11.04 1.69 -1.19
N PHE A 124 10.30 1.94 -2.27
CA PHE A 124 9.41 0.95 -2.86
C PHE A 124 10.22 -0.07 -3.66
N LYS A 125 9.83 -1.34 -3.63
CA LYS A 125 10.40 -2.34 -4.54
C LYS A 125 10.13 -1.92 -5.99
N ASN A 126 11.14 -2.05 -6.85
CA ASN A 126 10.98 -1.79 -8.27
C ASN A 126 10.00 -2.79 -8.90
N GLU A 127 8.97 -2.26 -9.58
CA GLU A 127 7.99 -3.05 -10.33
C GLU A 127 8.67 -3.92 -11.40
N ASN A 128 9.80 -3.46 -11.96
CA ASN A 128 10.54 -4.14 -13.02
C ASN A 128 11.09 -5.53 -12.64
N LYS A 129 11.22 -5.88 -11.35
CA LYS A 129 11.66 -7.22 -10.93
C LYS A 129 10.50 -8.19 -10.64
N ARG A 130 9.25 -7.72 -10.55
CA ARG A 130 8.11 -8.61 -10.24
C ARG A 130 7.61 -9.41 -11.44
N THR A 131 7.90 -8.99 -12.67
CA THR A 131 7.49 -9.72 -13.88
C THR A 131 8.31 -10.98 -14.15
N ALA A 132 9.40 -11.22 -13.40
CA ALA A 132 10.28 -12.38 -13.63
C ALA A 132 10.07 -13.57 -12.67
N ASN A 133 9.38 -13.39 -11.53
CA ASN A 133 9.36 -14.41 -10.46
C ASN A 133 7.98 -15.05 -10.15
N THR A 134 7.01 -15.00 -11.08
CA THR A 134 5.74 -15.76 -10.94
C THR A 134 5.58 -16.94 -11.90
N VAL A 135 6.66 -17.41 -12.52
CA VAL A 135 6.69 -18.80 -13.02
C VAL A 135 7.03 -19.71 -11.84
N VAL A 136 6.05 -19.95 -10.95
CA VAL A 136 6.07 -21.15 -10.13
C VAL A 136 5.83 -22.31 -11.09
N GLN A 137 6.92 -22.83 -11.65
CA GLN A 137 6.97 -24.18 -12.16
C GLN A 137 6.56 -25.10 -11.02
N ARG A 138 5.34 -25.64 -11.10
CA ARG A 138 4.94 -26.79 -10.29
C ARG A 138 5.71 -28.00 -10.80
N HIS A 139 6.94 -28.19 -10.33
CA HIS A 139 7.65 -29.45 -10.49
C HIS A 139 7.08 -30.44 -9.49
N ALA A 140 6.19 -31.31 -9.94
CA ALA A 140 5.86 -32.54 -9.23
C ALA A 140 7.07 -33.51 -9.33
N PRO A 141 7.38 -34.29 -8.28
CA PRO A 141 8.43 -35.30 -8.37
C PRO A 141 7.90 -36.47 -9.24
N LEU A 142 8.52 -36.70 -10.40
CA LEU A 142 8.21 -37.83 -11.26
C LEU A 142 8.99 -39.06 -10.78
N ILE A 143 8.33 -39.91 -9.99
CA ILE A 143 8.70 -41.33 -9.86
C ILE A 143 8.11 -42.08 -11.07
N GLY A 144 8.96 -42.78 -11.82
CA GLY A 144 8.62 -44.05 -12.47
C GLY A 144 7.87 -44.00 -13.81
N GLY A 145 8.65 -44.17 -14.89
CA GLY A 145 8.35 -44.81 -16.18
C GLY A 145 6.89 -45.10 -16.57
N VAL A 146 6.36 -44.29 -17.49
CA VAL A 146 5.35 -44.72 -18.47
C VAL A 146 5.63 -43.94 -19.77
N PRO A 147 5.71 -44.58 -20.96
CA PRO A 147 5.89 -43.85 -22.22
C PRO A 147 4.62 -43.04 -22.54
N PRO A 148 4.73 -41.84 -23.13
CA PRO A 148 3.59 -41.01 -23.46
C PRO A 148 2.77 -41.66 -24.60
N PRO A 149 1.42 -41.55 -24.57
CA PRO A 149 0.59 -42.01 -25.68
C PRO A 149 0.78 -41.12 -26.92
N PRO A 150 0.55 -41.64 -28.14
CA PRO A 150 0.65 -40.87 -29.37
C PRO A 150 -0.40 -39.76 -29.37
N MET A 151 0.05 -38.51 -29.56
CA MET A 151 -0.82 -37.34 -29.63
C MET A 151 -1.64 -37.39 -30.93
N LEU A 152 -2.95 -37.56 -30.82
CA LEU A 152 -3.87 -37.29 -31.92
C LEU A 152 -3.98 -35.77 -32.13
N PRO A 153 -3.98 -35.27 -33.37
CA PRO A 153 -4.09 -33.84 -33.64
C PRO A 153 -5.45 -33.31 -33.16
N VAL A 154 -5.42 -32.34 -32.25
CA VAL A 154 -6.60 -31.64 -31.75
C VAL A 154 -7.16 -30.77 -32.89
N PRO A 155 -8.47 -30.85 -33.21
CA PRO A 155 -9.05 -30.01 -34.26
C PRO A 155 -9.03 -28.52 -33.87
N PRO A 156 -8.87 -27.60 -34.83
CA PRO A 156 -8.83 -26.17 -34.55
C PRO A 156 -10.18 -25.65 -34.03
N PRO A 157 -10.19 -24.60 -33.20
CA PRO A 157 -11.42 -24.04 -32.64
C PRO A 157 -12.31 -23.43 -33.74
N PRO A 158 -13.64 -23.41 -33.55
CA PRO A 158 -14.57 -22.82 -34.51
C PRO A 158 -14.37 -21.30 -34.62
N ARG A 159 -14.38 -20.79 -35.85
CA ARG A 159 -14.28 -19.35 -36.13
C ARG A 159 -15.53 -18.62 -35.63
N PRO A 160 -15.41 -17.42 -35.05
CA PRO A 160 -16.57 -16.61 -34.72
C PRO A 160 -17.33 -16.19 -36.00
N PRO A 161 -18.66 -16.00 -35.91
CA PRO A 161 -19.47 -15.60 -37.06
C PRO A 161 -19.07 -14.19 -37.52
N MET A 162 -18.73 -14.06 -38.80
CA MET A 162 -18.53 -12.77 -39.44
C MET A 162 -19.88 -12.04 -39.48
N PHE A 163 -20.02 -11.03 -38.64
CA PHE A 163 -21.13 -10.09 -38.71
C PHE A 163 -20.96 -9.28 -39.99
N ASN A 164 -21.84 -9.49 -40.96
CA ASN A 164 -21.85 -8.74 -42.21
C ASN A 164 -22.31 -7.31 -41.90
N PRO A 165 -21.49 -6.26 -42.03
CA PRO A 165 -21.98 -4.90 -41.86
C PRO A 165 -22.88 -4.56 -43.06
N ILE A 166 -24.14 -4.26 -42.75
CA ILE A 166 -25.14 -3.71 -43.68
C ILE A 166 -24.53 -2.45 -44.33
N PRO A 167 -24.60 -2.29 -45.67
CA PRO A 167 -24.11 -1.07 -46.31
C PRO A 167 -24.93 0.15 -45.86
N PRO A 168 -24.30 1.33 -45.70
CA PRO A 168 -25.01 2.54 -45.29
C PRO A 168 -25.97 3.02 -46.40
N PRO A 169 -27.08 3.68 -46.03
CA PRO A 169 -28.01 4.24 -47.00
C PRO A 169 -27.40 5.46 -47.72
N PRO A 170 -27.85 5.75 -48.96
CA PRO A 170 -27.34 6.87 -49.74
C PRO A 170 -27.72 8.23 -49.11
N PRO A 171 -26.92 9.28 -49.33
CA PRO A 171 -27.18 10.60 -48.78
C PRO A 171 -28.40 11.23 -49.45
N LEU A 172 -29.39 11.62 -48.64
CA LEU A 172 -30.45 12.53 -49.04
C LEU A 172 -29.82 13.88 -49.40
N MET A 173 -29.86 14.24 -50.69
CA MET A 173 -29.53 15.58 -51.16
C MET A 173 -30.38 16.60 -50.39
N ARG A 174 -29.72 17.42 -49.57
CA ARG A 174 -30.33 18.62 -49.02
C ARG A 174 -30.60 19.57 -50.17
N ALA A 175 -31.88 19.72 -50.51
CA ALA A 175 -32.36 20.82 -51.33
C ALA A 175 -31.91 22.15 -50.69
N VAL A 176 -31.14 22.91 -51.47
CA VAL A 176 -30.78 24.30 -51.17
C VAL A 176 -32.08 25.11 -51.18
N LEU A 177 -32.49 25.63 -50.02
CA LEU A 177 -33.50 26.68 -49.95
C LEU A 177 -32.83 28.03 -50.26
N PRO A 178 -33.44 28.91 -51.07
CA PRO A 178 -32.87 30.21 -51.39
C PRO A 178 -33.04 31.18 -50.20
N VAL A 179 -31.98 31.94 -49.93
CA VAL A 179 -31.93 33.01 -48.93
C VAL A 179 -32.61 34.27 -49.46
N PRO A 180 -33.53 34.93 -48.72
CA PRO A 180 -34.10 36.21 -49.14
C PRO A 180 -33.18 37.41 -48.82
N PRO A 181 -33.28 38.52 -49.56
CA PRO A 181 -32.35 39.65 -49.49
C PRO A 181 -32.62 40.57 -48.28
N PRO A 182 -31.63 41.40 -47.89
CA PRO A 182 -31.70 42.22 -46.69
C PRO A 182 -32.49 43.52 -46.91
N HIS A 183 -33.12 44.00 -45.83
CA HIS A 183 -33.59 45.37 -45.65
C HIS A 183 -32.75 46.07 -44.59
#